data_AF-A0A354CRM0-F1
#
_entry.id   AF-A0A354CRM0-F1
#
_cell.length_a   1.000
_cell.length_b   1.000
_cell.length_c   1.000
_cell.angle_alpha   90.00
_cell.angle_beta   90.00
_cell.angle_gamma   90.00
#
_symmetry.space_group_name_H-M   'P 1'
#
loop_
_entity.id
_entity.type
_entity.pdbx_description
1 polymer ?
#
loop_
_entity_poly.entity_id
_entity_poly.type
_entity_poly.pdbx_seq_one_letter_code
_entity_poly.pdbx_strand_id
1 'polypeptide(L)'
;MKRRPKNPAFDELKTMLPTALIVNGLILVGAALYGIFEGVTWRAFAGMIYGNLLCAGNFILIGSTAVSTVSGASEKKGRFFANMSYGLRYVGLFICLGGALWLNLIDLIPAFAPLFIPKIHYTLKYVLAGKNPPDLNNF
;
A
#
# COMPACT_ATOMS: atom_id res chain seq x y z
N MET A 1 0.34 8.41 -31.41
CA MET A 1 0.83 8.05 -30.05
C MET A 1 0.05 6.84 -29.56
N LYS A 2 0.70 5.70 -29.27
CA LYS A 2 0.04 4.55 -28.61
C LYS A 2 -0.34 4.98 -27.19
N ARG A 3 -1.63 4.99 -26.84
CA ARG A 3 -2.08 5.32 -25.47
C ARG A 3 -1.47 4.30 -24.50
N ARG A 4 -0.79 4.77 -23.45
CA ARG A 4 -0.31 3.89 -22.37
C ARG A 4 -1.54 3.23 -21.71
N PRO A 5 -1.48 1.94 -21.35
CA PRO A 5 -2.60 1.29 -20.67
C PRO A 5 -2.92 2.03 -19.36
N LYS A 6 -4.20 2.19 -19.05
CA LYS A 6 -4.64 2.78 -17.78
C LYS A 6 -4.14 1.89 -16.63
N ASN A 7 -3.52 2.48 -15.61
CA ASN A 7 -3.04 1.72 -14.46
C ASN A 7 -4.25 1.22 -13.63
N PRO A 8 -4.49 -0.10 -13.55
CA PRO A 8 -5.65 -0.65 -12.83
C PRO A 8 -5.58 -0.39 -11.31
N ALA A 9 -4.41 -0.07 -10.76
CA ALA A 9 -4.24 0.18 -9.33
C ALA A 9 -5.10 1.34 -8.81
N PHE A 10 -5.41 2.35 -9.64
CA PHE A 10 -6.29 3.45 -9.23
C PHE A 10 -7.73 3.01 -9.00
N ASP A 11 -8.24 2.10 -9.83
CA ASP A 11 -9.59 1.58 -9.67
C ASP A 11 -9.62 0.59 -8.49
N GLU A 12 -8.61 -0.26 -8.36
CA GLU A 12 -8.47 -1.17 -7.20
C GLU A 12 -8.37 -0.40 -5.86
N LEU A 13 -7.62 0.71 -5.79
CA LEU A 13 -7.56 1.56 -4.58
C LEU A 13 -8.94 2.04 -4.12
N LYS A 14 -9.84 2.36 -5.04
CA LYS A 14 -11.21 2.76 -4.69
C LYS A 14 -11.98 1.60 -4.09
N THR A 15 -11.79 0.38 -4.60
CA THR A 15 -12.42 -0.81 -4.04
C THR A 15 -11.86 -1.19 -2.65
N MET A 16 -10.65 -0.75 -2.34
CA MET A 16 -10.03 -0.93 -1.02
C MET A 16 -10.55 0.05 0.03
N LEU A 17 -11.30 1.09 -0.34
CA LEU A 17 -11.78 2.11 0.59
C LEU A 17 -12.52 1.54 1.81
N PRO A 18 -13.44 0.56 1.69
CA PRO A 18 -14.09 -0.02 2.87
C PRO A 18 -13.10 -0.72 3.80
N THR A 19 -12.16 -1.48 3.26
CA THR A 19 -11.10 -2.13 4.06
C THR A 19 -10.20 -1.10 4.72
N ALA A 20 -9.83 -0.04 3.99
CA ALA A 20 -9.03 1.06 4.52
C ALA A 20 -9.74 1.74 5.69
N LEU A 21 -11.05 2.00 5.60
CA LEU A 21 -11.82 2.60 6.68
C LEU A 21 -11.86 1.69 7.93
N ILE A 22 -12.06 0.38 7.75
CA ILE A 22 -12.06 -0.58 8.86
C ILE A 22 -10.69 -0.61 9.54
N VAL A 23 -9.61 -0.77 8.76
CA VAL A 23 -8.25 -0.85 9.30
C VAL A 23 -7.87 0.45 10.00
N ASN A 24 -8.12 1.61 9.38
CA ASN A 24 -7.86 2.91 10.01
C ASN A 24 -8.71 3.13 11.27
N GLY A 25 -9.97 2.70 11.26
CA GLY A 25 -10.82 2.73 12.46
C GLY A 25 -10.25 1.90 13.61
N LEU A 26 -9.75 0.69 13.33
CA LEU A 26 -9.08 -0.15 14.33
C LEU A 26 -7.78 0.49 14.85
N ILE A 27 -6.99 1.11 13.97
CA ILE A 27 -5.78 1.85 14.36
C ILE A 27 -6.16 3.01 15.31
N LEU A 28 -7.20 3.77 15.00
CA LEU A 28 -7.68 4.86 15.84
C LEU A 28 -8.19 4.38 17.20
N VAL A 29 -8.94 3.28 17.24
CA VAL A 29 -9.37 2.66 18.50
C VAL A 29 -8.16 2.24 19.32
N GLY A 30 -7.16 1.60 18.71
CA GLY A 30 -5.92 1.23 19.39
C GLY A 30 -5.15 2.44 19.91
N ALA A 31 -5.02 3.50 19.10
CA ALA A 31 -4.36 4.75 19.51
C ALA A 31 -5.11 5.46 20.65
N ALA A 32 -6.44 5.46 20.63
CA ALA A 32 -7.27 6.02 21.70
C ALA A 32 -7.11 5.23 22.99
N LEU A 33 -7.16 3.89 22.93
CA LEU A 33 -6.96 3.03 24.09
C LEU A 33 -5.56 3.20 24.69
N TYR A 34 -4.53 3.25 23.86
CA TYR A 34 -3.16 3.55 24.30
C TYR A 34 -3.07 4.95 24.91
N GLY A 35 -3.72 5.93 24.30
CA GLY A 35 -3.76 7.31 24.77
C GLY A 35 -4.47 7.53 26.10
N ILE A 36 -5.30 6.59 26.57
CA ILE A 36 -5.83 6.61 27.95
C ILE A 36 -4.69 6.51 28.98
N PHE A 37 -3.63 5.77 28.66
CA PHE A 37 -2.50 5.53 29.56
C PHE A 37 -1.36 6.54 29.37
N GLU A 38 -1.04 6.88 28.12
CA GLU A 38 0.19 7.60 27.74
C GLU A 38 -0.10 8.96 27.06
N GLY A 39 -1.37 9.29 26.84
CA GLY A 39 -1.78 10.46 26.06
C GLY A 39 -1.75 10.22 24.54
N VAL A 40 -2.58 10.96 23.80
CA VAL A 40 -2.60 10.90 22.33
C VAL A 40 -1.72 12.01 21.76
N THR A 41 -0.75 11.63 20.93
CA THR A 41 0.12 12.59 20.25
C THR A 41 -0.47 12.99 18.88
N TRP A 42 -0.19 14.21 18.43
CA TRP A 42 -0.51 14.60 17.05
C TRP A 42 0.26 13.76 16.01
N ARG A 43 1.42 13.20 16.40
CA ARG A 43 2.28 12.33 15.59
C ARG A 43 1.61 11.00 15.26
N ALA A 44 0.73 10.49 16.12
CA ALA A 44 -0.07 9.31 15.82
C ALA A 44 -1.02 9.57 14.64
N PHE A 45 -1.71 10.73 14.62
CA PHE A 45 -2.58 11.12 13.51
C PHE A 45 -1.80 11.43 12.24
N ALA A 46 -0.70 12.17 12.35
CA ALA A 46 0.20 12.43 11.22
C ALA A 46 0.75 11.12 10.64
N GLY A 47 1.11 10.17 11.51
CA GLY A 47 1.53 8.83 11.16
C GLY A 47 0.49 8.11 10.32
N MET A 48 -0.78 8.08 10.77
CA MET A 48 -1.86 7.47 9.98
C MET A 48 -1.99 8.05 8.58
N ILE A 49 -2.03 9.38 8.45
CA ILE A 49 -2.14 10.05 7.14
C ILE A 49 -0.95 9.67 6.28
N TYR A 50 0.26 9.76 6.84
CA TYR A 50 1.50 9.44 6.16
C TYR A 50 1.53 7.97 5.68
N GLY A 51 1.14 7.04 6.53
CA GLY A 51 1.04 5.61 6.22
C GLY A 51 0.07 5.31 5.10
N ASN A 52 -1.09 5.96 5.08
CA ASN A 52 -2.07 5.80 3.99
C ASN A 52 -1.55 6.36 2.66
N LEU A 53 -0.84 7.49 2.68
CA LEU A 53 -0.19 8.05 1.49
C LEU A 53 0.90 7.12 0.95
N LEU A 54 1.75 6.58 1.82
CA LEU A 54 2.77 5.60 1.44
C LEU A 54 2.14 4.31 0.91
N CYS A 55 1.05 3.84 1.52
CA CYS A 55 0.29 2.69 1.04
C CYS A 55 -0.22 2.92 -0.38
N ALA A 56 -0.93 4.03 -0.62
CA ALA A 56 -1.47 4.36 -1.94
C ALA A 56 -0.35 4.54 -2.99
N GLY A 57 0.70 5.28 -2.64
CA GLY A 57 1.86 5.50 -3.52
C GLY A 57 2.56 4.20 -3.89
N ASN A 58 2.87 3.35 -2.90
CA ASN A 58 3.48 2.04 -3.13
C ASN A 58 2.60 1.14 -4.01
N PHE A 59 1.29 1.17 -3.80
CA PHE A 59 0.34 0.38 -4.58
C PHE A 59 0.22 0.85 -6.03
N ILE A 60 0.20 2.17 -6.26
CA ILE A 60 0.22 2.75 -7.62
C ILE A 60 1.52 2.37 -8.35
N LEU A 61 2.66 2.39 -7.65
CA LEU A 61 3.94 1.96 -8.22
C LEU A 61 3.93 0.49 -8.62
N ILE A 62 3.33 -0.40 -7.81
CA ILE A 62 3.11 -1.81 -8.17
C ILE A 62 2.32 -1.92 -9.47
N GLY A 63 1.16 -1.26 -9.54
CA GLY A 63 0.33 -1.31 -10.75
C GLY A 63 1.04 -0.75 -11.99
N SER A 64 1.80 0.34 -11.83
CA SER A 64 2.56 0.96 -12.92
C SER A 64 3.66 0.03 -13.42
N THR A 65 4.33 -0.67 -12.50
CA THR A 65 5.35 -1.67 -12.82
C THR A 65 4.73 -2.86 -13.53
N ALA A 66 3.60 -3.38 -13.05
CA ALA A 66 2.90 -4.49 -13.67
C ALA A 66 2.48 -4.15 -15.12
N VAL A 67 1.90 -2.97 -15.34
CA VAL A 67 1.56 -2.49 -16.69
C VAL A 67 2.81 -2.41 -17.58
N SER A 68 3.91 -1.87 -17.06
CA SER A 68 5.16 -1.73 -17.80
C SER A 68 5.78 -3.09 -18.14
N THR A 69 5.75 -4.04 -17.21
CA THR A 69 6.25 -5.40 -17.37
C THR A 69 5.46 -6.17 -18.44
N VAL A 70 4.12 -6.12 -18.39
CA VAL A 70 3.26 -6.81 -19.38
C VAL A 70 3.32 -6.14 -20.75
N SER A 71 3.49 -4.81 -20.81
CA SER A 71 3.64 -4.08 -22.08
C SER A 71 5.04 -4.22 -22.73
N GLY A 72 6.01 -4.77 -21.99
CA GLY A 72 7.38 -4.96 -22.47
C GLY A 72 7.50 -6.19 -23.39
N ALA A 73 8.26 -6.06 -24.48
CA ALA A 73 8.35 -7.07 -25.52
C ALA A 73 9.14 -8.35 -25.15
N SER A 74 9.78 -8.44 -23.98
CA SER A 74 10.50 -9.65 -23.58
C SER A 74 10.45 -9.94 -22.08
N GLU A 75 10.32 -11.22 -21.73
CA GLU A 75 10.26 -11.72 -20.36
C GLU A 75 11.50 -11.28 -19.54
N LYS A 76 12.69 -11.28 -20.15
CA LYS A 76 13.94 -10.87 -19.50
C LYS A 76 13.90 -9.38 -19.09
N LYS A 77 13.38 -8.50 -19.96
CA LYS A 77 13.21 -7.07 -19.63
C LYS A 77 12.12 -6.88 -18.58
N GLY A 78 11.01 -7.61 -18.69
CA GLY A 78 9.92 -7.59 -17.72
C GLY A 78 10.35 -7.98 -16.30
N ARG A 79 11.13 -9.06 -16.16
CA ARG A 79 11.72 -9.50 -14.88
C ARG A 79 12.68 -8.46 -14.30
N PHE A 80 13.53 -7.84 -15.12
CA PHE A 80 14.43 -6.78 -14.67
C PHE A 80 13.66 -5.58 -14.10
N PHE A 81 12.64 -5.09 -14.81
CA PHE A 81 11.80 -3.98 -14.33
C PHE A 81 11.05 -4.33 -13.03
N ALA A 82 10.53 -5.55 -12.91
CA ALA A 82 9.88 -6.01 -11.70
C ALA A 82 10.85 -6.02 -10.49
N ASN A 83 12.06 -6.55 -10.67
CA ASN A 83 13.07 -6.61 -9.62
C ASN A 83 13.57 -5.21 -9.21
N MET A 84 13.83 -4.33 -10.19
CA MET A 84 14.25 -2.95 -9.93
C MET A 84 13.16 -2.18 -9.18
N SER A 85 11.90 -2.31 -9.59
CA SER A 85 10.76 -1.72 -8.89
C SER A 85 10.60 -2.25 -7.48
N TYR A 86 10.81 -3.56 -7.27
CA TYR A 86 10.81 -4.15 -5.93
C TYR A 86 11.86 -3.45 -5.05
N GLY A 87 13.13 -3.41 -5.47
CA GLY A 87 14.19 -2.74 -4.72
C GLY A 87 13.88 -1.28 -4.41
N LEU A 88 13.43 -0.50 -5.41
CA LEU A 88 13.08 0.91 -5.24
C LEU A 88 11.96 1.12 -4.21
N ARG A 89 10.94 0.25 -4.21
CA ARG A 89 9.81 0.37 -3.27
C ARG A 89 10.23 0.11 -1.83
N TYR A 90 11.03 -0.92 -1.57
CA TYR A 90 11.49 -1.21 -0.19
C TYR A 90 12.45 -0.15 0.32
N VAL A 91 13.43 0.25 -0.49
CA VAL A 91 14.37 1.32 -0.12
C VAL A 91 13.63 2.65 0.05
N GLY A 92 12.70 2.96 -0.86
CA GLY A 92 11.87 4.16 -0.78
C GLY A 92 11.01 4.20 0.49
N LEU A 93 10.28 3.12 0.79
CA LEU A 93 9.49 3.01 2.01
C LEU A 93 10.35 3.14 3.27
N PHE A 94 11.54 2.52 3.27
CA PHE A 94 12.47 2.63 4.38
C PHE A 94 12.95 4.07 4.60
N ILE A 95 13.36 4.76 3.53
CA ILE A 95 13.80 6.17 3.61
C ILE A 95 12.65 7.07 4.06
N CYS A 96 11.45 6.87 3.52
CA CYS A 96 10.27 7.65 3.90
C CYS A 96 9.91 7.47 5.38
N LEU A 97 9.73 6.23 5.84
CA LEU A 97 9.39 5.94 7.23
C LEU A 97 10.53 6.33 8.18
N GLY A 98 11.76 5.94 7.87
CA GLY A 98 12.94 6.22 8.69
C GLY A 98 13.22 7.72 8.79
N GLY A 99 13.11 8.45 7.68
CA GLY A 99 13.26 9.91 7.67
C GLY A 99 12.18 10.62 8.46
N ALA A 100 10.91 10.24 8.30
CA ALA A 100 9.81 10.84 9.04
C ALA A 100 9.90 10.56 10.55
N LEU A 101 10.35 9.36 10.94
CA LEU A 101 10.64 9.02 12.34
C LEU A 101 11.83 9.81 12.89
N TRP A 102 12.92 9.90 12.14
CA TRP A 102 14.12 10.63 12.55
C TRP A 102 13.85 12.12 12.79
N LEU A 103 12.99 12.70 11.95
CA LEU A 103 12.49 14.06 12.08
C LEU A 103 11.38 14.22 13.14
N ASN A 104 11.04 13.15 13.86
CA ASN A 104 10.01 13.15 14.91
C ASN A 104 8.62 13.63 14.41
N LEU A 105 8.29 13.35 13.15
CA LEU A 105 7.05 13.81 12.52
C LEU A 105 5.87 12.84 12.72
N ILE A 106 6.17 11.56 12.96
CA ILE A 106 5.19 10.48 13.01
C ILE A 106 5.51 9.52 14.16
N ASP A 107 4.49 8.82 14.64
CA ASP A 107 4.67 7.60 15.40
C ASP A 107 4.68 6.39 14.46
N LEU A 108 5.54 5.41 14.75
CA LEU A 108 5.82 4.30 13.84
C LEU A 108 4.59 3.42 13.60
N ILE A 109 3.92 2.97 14.67
CA ILE A 109 2.83 2.00 14.55
C ILE A 109 1.67 2.55 13.70
N PRO A 110 1.16 3.77 13.95
CA PRO A 110 0.09 4.35 13.15
C PRO A 110 0.49 4.59 11.68
N ALA A 111 1.77 4.82 11.38
CA ALA A 111 2.27 4.98 10.01
C ALA A 111 2.53 3.67 9.28
N PHE A 112 2.91 2.63 10.01
CA PHE A 112 3.26 1.34 9.44
C PHE A 112 2.02 0.48 9.16
N ALA A 113 1.04 0.48 10.07
CA ALA A 113 -0.14 -0.37 9.97
C ALA A 113 -0.96 -0.19 8.67
N PRO A 114 -1.17 1.04 8.13
CA PRO A 114 -1.88 1.23 6.88
C PRO A 114 -1.24 0.55 5.66
N LEU A 115 0.08 0.28 5.69
CA LEU A 115 0.78 -0.38 4.57
C LEU A 115 0.27 -1.81 4.31
N PHE A 116 -0.42 -2.41 5.28
CA PHE A 116 -1.01 -3.74 5.14
C PHE A 116 -2.40 -3.75 4.53
N ILE A 117 -3.04 -2.58 4.33
CA ILE A 117 -4.40 -2.48 3.78
C ILE A 117 -4.57 -3.30 2.48
N PRO A 118 -3.69 -3.21 1.47
CA PRO A 118 -3.86 -3.97 0.24
C PRO A 118 -3.80 -5.48 0.48
N LYS A 119 -2.89 -5.92 1.35
CA LYS A 119 -2.76 -7.34 1.71
C LYS A 119 -4.01 -7.83 2.43
N ILE A 120 -4.48 -7.11 3.45
CA ILE A 120 -5.70 -7.43 4.20
C ILE A 120 -6.89 -7.48 3.25
N HIS A 121 -7.05 -6.47 2.38
CA HIS A 121 -8.14 -6.40 1.41
C HIS A 121 -8.18 -7.64 0.51
N TYR A 122 -7.05 -8.01 -0.09
CA TYR A 122 -7.01 -9.18 -0.96
C TYR A 122 -7.18 -10.49 -0.21
N THR A 123 -6.68 -10.61 1.02
CA THR A 123 -6.97 -11.78 1.86
C THR A 123 -8.47 -11.89 2.14
N LEU A 124 -9.13 -10.80 2.54
CA LEU A 124 -10.59 -10.81 2.75
C LEU A 124 -11.35 -11.14 1.47
N LYS A 125 -10.98 -10.52 0.34
CA LYS A 125 -11.66 -10.65 -0.95
C LYS A 125 -11.55 -12.05 -1.56
N TYR A 126 -10.36 -12.65 -1.53
CA TYR A 126 -10.08 -13.90 -2.25
C TYR A 126 -10.00 -15.14 -1.36
N VAL A 127 -9.60 -15.00 -0.09
CA VAL A 127 -9.49 -16.15 0.83
C VAL A 127 -10.78 -16.35 1.61
N LEU A 128 -11.37 -15.27 2.13
CA LEU A 128 -12.51 -15.38 3.06
C LEU A 128 -13.87 -15.24 2.37
N ALA A 129 -13.98 -14.40 1.34
CA ALA A 129 -15.23 -14.22 0.60
C ALA A 129 -15.41 -15.22 -0.58
N GLY A 130 -14.48 -16.16 -0.76
CA GLY A 130 -14.58 -17.22 -1.77
C GLY A 130 -14.64 -16.74 -3.23
N LYS A 131 -14.28 -15.49 -3.52
CA LYS A 131 -14.16 -15.04 -4.91
C LYS A 131 -12.92 -15.70 -5.50
N ASN A 132 -13.09 -16.40 -6.61
CA ASN A 132 -11.92 -16.87 -7.36
C ASN A 132 -11.09 -15.65 -7.80
N PRO A 133 -9.75 -15.69 -7.67
CA PRO A 133 -8.93 -14.70 -8.33
C PRO A 133 -9.32 -14.68 -9.83
N PRO A 134 -9.42 -13.50 -10.47
CA PRO A 134 -9.75 -13.43 -11.89
C PRO A 134 -8.82 -14.37 -12.64
N ASP A 135 -9.40 -15.26 -13.44
CA ASP A 135 -8.75 -16.43 -14.00
C ASP A 135 -7.34 -16.08 -14.51
N LEU A 136 -6.32 -16.66 -13.87
CA LEU A 136 -4.94 -16.64 -14.35
C LEU A 136 -4.80 -17.38 -15.71
N ASN A 137 -5.90 -17.92 -16.24
CA ASN A 137 -5.98 -18.66 -17.51
C ASN A 137 -5.96 -17.77 -18.76
N ASN A 138 -5.95 -16.44 -18.61
CA ASN A 138 -5.95 -15.48 -19.73
C ASN A 138 -4.68 -14.62 -19.83
N PHE A 139 -3.56 -15.08 -19.26
CA PHE A 139 -2.23 -14.47 -19.45
C PHE A 139 -1.29 -15.37 -20.26
#